data_AF-A0A822BZL5-F1
#
_entry.id   AF-A0A822BZL5-F1
#
_cell.length_a   1.000
_cell.length_b   1.000
_cell.length_c   1.000
_cell.angle_alpha   90.00
_cell.angle_beta   90.00
_cell.angle_gamma   90.00
#
_symmetry.space_group_name_H-M   'P 1'
#
loop_
_entity.id
_entity.type
_entity.pdbx_description
1 polymer ?
#
loop_
_entity_poly.entity_id
_entity_poly.type
_entity_poly.pdbx_seq_one_letter_code
_entity_poly.pdbx_strand_id
1 'polypeptide(L)'
;LVALRNLIRRNEQRRDIMRFNNMCSLPFYAFGTSNGASIESSFSRDGRDTILTFDRRVKVVNETECLHKLGLSKELRGDVKTQYTIEQARALLPEAFWDFATEMAMTGTLKTLFETRTSSNVKSRTSTASTTPVVFVPPSYFKVD
;
A
#
# COMPACT_ATOMS: atom_id res chain seq x y z
N LEU A 1 -5.19 -8.20 1.72
CA LEU A 1 -5.14 -9.59 1.19
C LEU A 1 -5.30 -9.63 -0.33
N VAL A 2 -6.39 -9.11 -0.90
CA VAL A 2 -6.61 -9.06 -2.37
C VAL A 2 -5.41 -8.45 -3.11
N ALA A 3 -4.93 -7.29 -2.66
CA ALA A 3 -3.76 -6.62 -3.25
C ALA A 3 -2.48 -7.47 -3.26
N LEU A 4 -2.28 -8.27 -2.20
CA LEU A 4 -1.13 -9.16 -2.09
C LEU A 4 -1.24 -10.34 -3.06
N ARG A 5 -2.41 -11.00 -3.13
CA ARG A 5 -2.64 -12.09 -4.09
C ARG A 5 -2.48 -11.61 -5.53
N ASN A 6 -3.01 -10.42 -5.83
CA ASN A 6 -2.84 -9.79 -7.15
C ASN A 6 -1.38 -9.45 -7.45
N LEU A 7 -0.61 -8.96 -6.47
CA LEU A 7 0.83 -8.74 -6.63
C LEU A 7 1.56 -10.04 -6.97
N ILE A 8 1.30 -11.11 -6.23
CA ILE A 8 1.92 -12.42 -6.43
C ILE A 8 1.61 -12.91 -7.84
N ARG A 9 0.32 -13.02 -8.20
CA ARG A 9 -0.10 -13.47 -9.53
C ARG A 9 0.53 -12.67 -10.67
N ARG A 10 0.54 -11.33 -10.54
CA ARG A 10 1.16 -10.45 -11.55
C ARG A 10 2.67 -10.69 -11.66
N ASN A 11 3.35 -10.87 -10.53
CA ASN A 11 4.79 -11.10 -10.51
C ASN A 11 5.14 -12.50 -11.04
N GLU A 12 4.30 -13.51 -10.78
CA GLU A 12 4.44 -14.85 -11.35
C GLU A 12 4.38 -14.86 -12.87
N GLN A 13 3.46 -14.07 -13.45
CA GLN A 13 3.34 -13.87 -14.89
C GLN A 13 4.53 -13.11 -15.51
N ARG A 14 5.32 -12.42 -14.68
CA ARG A 14 6.45 -11.56 -15.13
C ARG A 14 7.78 -12.04 -14.58
N ARG A 15 7.88 -13.30 -14.13
CA ARG A 15 9.09 -13.87 -13.51
C ARG A 15 10.32 -13.66 -14.40
N ASP A 16 10.17 -13.82 -15.71
CA ASP A 16 11.28 -13.75 -16.67
C ASP A 16 11.91 -12.35 -16.79
N ILE A 17 11.22 -11.30 -16.35
CA ILE A 17 11.65 -9.89 -16.47
C ILE A 17 12.12 -9.35 -15.09
N MET A 18 11.80 -10.06 -14.00
CA MET A 18 12.10 -9.63 -12.64
C MET A 18 13.56 -9.95 -12.30
N ARG A 19 14.43 -8.94 -12.43
CA ARG A 19 15.82 -9.02 -11.95
C ARG A 19 15.88 -8.63 -10.47
N PHE A 20 16.66 -9.37 -9.67
CA PHE A 20 16.79 -9.18 -8.22
C PHE A 20 17.11 -7.73 -7.82
N ASN A 21 17.90 -7.00 -8.63
CA ASN A 21 18.34 -5.64 -8.31
C ASN A 21 17.23 -4.58 -8.37
N ASN A 22 16.07 -4.91 -8.93
CA ASN A 22 14.94 -4.00 -9.07
C ASN A 22 13.74 -4.40 -8.19
N MET A 23 13.94 -5.32 -7.24
CA MET A 23 12.87 -5.88 -6.42
C MET A 23 12.91 -5.34 -4.99
N CYS A 24 11.75 -4.90 -4.49
CA CYS A 24 11.55 -4.55 -3.09
C CYS A 24 10.59 -5.57 -2.45
N SER A 25 11.09 -6.33 -1.48
CA SER A 25 10.31 -7.34 -0.77
C SER A 25 9.45 -6.69 0.32
N LEU A 26 8.26 -7.24 0.53
CA LEU A 26 7.38 -6.89 1.65
C LEU A 26 7.92 -7.52 2.96
N PRO A 27 7.67 -6.91 4.13
CA PRO A 27 7.02 -5.61 4.38
C PRO A 27 7.98 -4.43 4.16
N PHE A 28 7.49 -3.23 3.82
CA PHE A 28 8.38 -2.07 3.70
C PHE A 28 7.64 -0.76 3.99
N TYR A 29 8.41 0.28 4.32
CA TYR A 29 7.94 1.66 4.33
C TYR A 29 8.58 2.46 3.19
N ALA A 30 7.77 3.30 2.58
CA ALA A 30 8.14 4.18 1.49
C ALA A 30 8.08 5.64 1.98
N PHE A 31 9.16 6.37 1.74
CA PHE A 31 9.29 7.78 2.09
C PHE A 31 9.32 8.59 0.79
N GLY A 32 8.29 9.41 0.56
CA GLY A 32 8.24 10.33 -0.58
C GLY A 32 8.49 11.76 -0.14
N THR A 33 9.28 12.51 -0.90
CA THR A 33 9.51 13.95 -0.67
C THR A 33 9.49 14.71 -2.00
N SER A 34 9.47 16.03 -1.95
CA SER A 34 9.51 16.87 -3.15
C SER A 34 10.86 16.79 -3.86
N ASN A 35 10.88 16.98 -5.18
CA ASN A 35 12.12 17.08 -5.94
C ASN A 35 13.05 18.17 -5.39
N GLY A 36 14.34 17.87 -5.30
CA GLY A 36 15.37 18.78 -4.78
C GLY A 36 15.36 18.94 -3.25
N ALA A 37 14.69 18.06 -2.51
CA ALA A 37 14.88 17.93 -1.07
C ALA A 37 16.27 17.35 -0.75
N SER A 38 16.92 17.88 0.26
CA SER A 38 18.13 17.29 0.85
C SER A 38 17.74 16.22 1.88
N ILE A 39 18.42 15.08 1.84
CA ILE A 39 18.21 13.96 2.76
C ILE A 39 19.55 13.63 3.41
N GLU A 40 19.63 13.81 4.72
CA GLU A 40 20.79 13.43 5.51
C GLU A 40 20.50 12.13 6.24
N SER A 41 21.43 11.18 6.19
CA SER A 41 21.30 9.88 6.83
C SER A 41 22.42 9.66 7.84
N SER A 42 22.05 9.38 9.09
CA SER A 42 22.98 8.95 10.13
C SER A 42 22.67 7.52 10.54
N PHE A 43 23.68 6.66 10.50
CA PHE A 43 23.54 5.24 10.83
C PHE A 43 24.29 4.96 12.13
N SER A 44 23.64 4.25 13.03
CA SER A 44 24.31 3.60 14.16
C SER A 44 25.36 2.62 13.64
N ARG A 45 26.44 2.43 14.42
CA ARG A 45 27.54 1.53 14.04
C ARG A 45 27.07 0.07 13.87
N ASP A 46 26.09 -0.35 14.65
CA ASP A 46 25.49 -1.68 14.61
C ASP A 46 24.35 -1.79 13.57
N GLY A 47 23.99 -0.68 12.90
CA GLY A 47 23.03 -0.67 11.80
C GLY A 47 21.58 -0.86 12.23
N ARG A 48 21.29 -0.79 13.53
CA ARG A 48 19.93 -0.97 14.08
C ARG A 48 19.12 0.31 14.01
N ASP A 49 19.76 1.42 14.36
CA ASP A 49 19.14 2.74 14.32
C ASP A 49 19.62 3.51 13.10
N THR A 50 18.65 4.09 12.39
CA THR A 50 18.88 5.02 11.28
C THR A 50 18.06 6.27 11.51
N ILE A 51 18.72 7.42 11.51
CA ILE A 51 18.06 8.73 11.59
C ILE A 51 18.12 9.37 10.21
N LEU A 52 16.95 9.66 9.66
CA LEU A 52 16.79 10.39 8.41
C LEU A 52 16.30 11.80 8.71
N THR A 53 17.11 12.79 8.36
CA THR A 53 16.76 14.20 8.47
C THR A 53 16.39 14.72 7.09
N PHE A 54 15.21 15.33 7.00
CA PHE A 54 14.69 15.92 5.77
C PHE A 54 14.60 17.43 5.94
N ASP A 55 15.07 18.17 4.94
CA ASP A 55 14.92 19.63 4.88
C ASP A 55 13.48 20.07 4.52
N ARG A 56 12.66 19.12 4.04
CA ARG A 56 11.29 19.34 3.57
C ARG A 56 10.34 18.28 4.11
N ARG A 57 9.04 18.55 3.92
CA ARG A 57 7.98 17.62 4.33
C ARG A 57 8.11 16.27 3.62
N VAL A 58 8.01 15.21 4.41
CA VAL A 58 8.00 13.83 3.94
C VAL A 58 6.60 13.24 4.01
N LYS A 59 6.27 12.40 3.04
CA LYS A 59 5.10 11.52 3.06
C LYS A 59 5.56 10.10 3.35
N VAL A 60 5.08 9.54 4.44
CA VAL A 60 5.31 8.14 4.79
C VAL A 60 4.14 7.31 4.31
N VAL A 61 4.43 6.21 3.62
CA VAL A 61 3.45 5.32 3.02
C VAL A 61 3.85 3.89 3.38
N ASN A 62 2.95 3.11 3.96
CA ASN A 62 3.18 1.70 4.20
C ASN A 62 2.99 0.88 2.92
N GLU A 63 3.41 -0.39 2.95
CA GLU A 63 3.31 -1.26 1.78
C GLU A 63 1.87 -1.46 1.31
N THR A 64 0.89 -1.53 2.22
CA THR A 64 -0.52 -1.70 1.84
C THR A 64 -1.07 -0.51 1.04
N GLU A 65 -0.78 0.73 1.43
CA GLU A 65 -1.16 1.92 0.69
C GLU A 65 -0.43 2.00 -0.67
N CYS A 66 0.84 1.58 -0.73
CA CYS A 66 1.56 1.43 -2.00
C CYS A 66 0.87 0.44 -2.94
N LEU A 67 0.49 -0.75 -2.46
CA LEU A 67 -0.19 -1.76 -3.28
C LEU A 67 -1.55 -1.26 -3.79
N HIS A 68 -2.27 -0.49 -2.98
CA HIS A 68 -3.52 0.14 -3.39
C HIS A 68 -3.32 1.16 -4.51
N LYS A 69 -2.31 2.04 -4.41
CA LYS A 69 -1.98 3.02 -5.46
C LYS A 69 -1.51 2.38 -6.77
N LEU A 70 -0.92 1.19 -6.69
CA LEU A 70 -0.56 0.37 -7.85
C LEU A 70 -1.80 -0.28 -8.52
N GLY A 71 -3.00 -0.03 -8.02
CA GLY A 71 -4.25 -0.57 -8.57
C GLY A 71 -4.45 -2.05 -8.30
N LEU A 72 -3.73 -2.63 -7.33
CA LEU A 72 -3.81 -4.06 -7.02
C LEU A 72 -5.03 -4.42 -6.16
N SER A 73 -5.77 -3.44 -5.67
CA SER A 73 -7.06 -3.61 -4.98
C SER A 73 -8.21 -2.91 -5.71
N LYS A 74 -8.08 -2.69 -7.02
CA LYS A 74 -9.10 -2.03 -7.82
C LYS A 74 -10.46 -2.73 -7.73
N GLU A 75 -10.45 -4.01 -7.38
CA GLU A 75 -11.64 -4.83 -7.24
C GLU A 75 -12.53 -4.45 -6.06
N LEU A 76 -11.94 -3.81 -5.05
CA LEU A 76 -12.60 -3.44 -3.80
C LEU A 76 -12.73 -1.93 -3.60
N ARG A 77 -11.93 -1.12 -4.30
CA ARG A 77 -11.79 0.33 -4.02
C ARG A 77 -11.92 1.24 -5.26
N GLY A 78 -12.37 0.71 -6.38
CA GLY A 78 -12.50 1.47 -7.64
C GLY A 78 -13.88 2.09 -7.85
N ASP A 79 -13.93 3.14 -8.67
CA ASP A 79 -15.17 3.77 -9.15
C ASP A 79 -15.98 2.87 -10.12
N VAL A 80 -15.40 1.75 -10.57
CA VAL A 80 -16.01 0.81 -11.51
C VAL A 80 -16.68 -0.34 -10.75
N LYS A 81 -17.97 -0.17 -10.50
CA LYS A 81 -18.84 -1.14 -9.80
C LYS A 81 -19.45 -2.15 -10.76
N THR A 82 -18.61 -3.01 -11.37
CA THR A 82 -19.12 -4.10 -12.23
C THR A 82 -19.18 -5.42 -11.47
N GLN A 83 -20.21 -6.23 -11.74
CA GLN A 83 -20.40 -7.54 -11.10
C GLN A 83 -19.20 -8.48 -11.29
N TYR A 84 -18.56 -8.38 -12.46
CA TYR A 84 -17.30 -9.04 -12.80
C TYR A 84 -16.17 -8.76 -11.80
N THR A 85 -16.13 -7.54 -11.27
CA THR A 85 -15.09 -7.07 -10.35
C THR A 85 -15.31 -7.64 -8.93
N ILE A 86 -16.57 -7.79 -8.53
CA ILE A 86 -16.96 -8.40 -7.24
C ILE A 86 -16.65 -9.90 -7.25
N GLU A 87 -16.93 -10.59 -8.35
CA GLU A 87 -16.61 -12.01 -8.51
C GLU A 87 -15.11 -12.28 -8.44
N GLN A 88 -14.29 -11.41 -9.04
CA GLN A 88 -12.84 -11.50 -8.91
C GLN A 88 -12.37 -11.29 -7.48
N ALA A 89 -12.93 -10.32 -6.76
CA ALA A 89 -12.59 -10.10 -5.36
C ALA A 89 -12.94 -11.33 -4.50
N ARG A 90 -14.11 -11.95 -4.75
CA ARG A 90 -14.55 -13.18 -4.05
C ARG A 90 -13.66 -14.38 -4.35
N ALA A 91 -13.26 -14.58 -5.61
CA ALA A 91 -12.33 -15.66 -5.98
C ALA A 91 -10.96 -15.53 -5.29
N LEU A 92 -10.59 -14.33 -4.86
CA LEU A 92 -9.36 -14.04 -4.14
C LEU A 92 -9.51 -14.10 -2.61
N LEU A 93 -10.67 -14.50 -2.08
CA LEU A 93 -10.94 -14.55 -0.65
C LEU A 93 -11.64 -15.87 -0.25
N PRO A 94 -11.47 -16.33 1.00
CA PRO A 94 -12.29 -17.42 1.54
C PRO A 94 -13.78 -17.03 1.54
N GLU A 95 -14.67 -18.02 1.46
CA GLU A 95 -16.12 -17.84 1.41
C GLU A 95 -16.68 -16.97 2.54
N ALA A 96 -16.12 -17.12 3.75
CA ALA A 96 -16.49 -16.32 4.92
C ALA A 96 -16.32 -14.79 4.75
N PHE A 97 -15.56 -14.33 3.74
CA PHE A 97 -15.31 -12.91 3.48
C PHE A 97 -16.03 -12.38 2.23
N TRP A 98 -16.88 -13.19 1.60
CA TRP A 98 -17.56 -12.79 0.37
C TRP A 98 -18.55 -11.64 0.57
N ASP A 99 -19.35 -11.67 1.63
CA ASP A 99 -20.31 -10.62 1.94
C ASP A 99 -19.60 -9.28 2.19
N PHE A 100 -18.51 -9.34 2.95
CA PHE A 100 -17.64 -8.20 3.20
C PHE A 100 -17.04 -7.61 1.91
N ALA A 101 -16.56 -8.47 1.01
CA ALA A 101 -16.01 -8.03 -0.27
C ALA A 101 -17.07 -7.37 -1.14
N THR A 102 -18.30 -7.90 -1.13
CA THR A 102 -19.44 -7.33 -1.84
C THR A 102 -19.88 -5.99 -1.27
N GLU A 103 -19.99 -5.87 0.06
CA GLU A 103 -20.28 -4.59 0.70
C GLU A 103 -19.21 -3.57 0.34
N MET A 104 -17.93 -3.90 0.54
CA MET A 104 -16.82 -3.00 0.26
C MET A 104 -16.80 -2.52 -1.20
N ALA A 105 -17.05 -3.41 -2.16
CA ALA A 105 -17.10 -3.06 -3.57
C ALA A 105 -18.32 -2.21 -3.94
N MET A 106 -19.47 -2.42 -3.30
CA MET A 106 -20.71 -1.68 -3.59
C MET A 106 -20.75 -0.30 -2.95
N THR A 107 -20.35 -0.20 -1.68
CA THR A 107 -20.47 1.03 -0.88
C THR A 107 -19.18 1.83 -0.84
N GLY A 108 -18.04 1.21 -1.19
CA GLY A 108 -16.71 1.80 -1.02
C GLY A 108 -16.30 1.98 0.45
N THR A 109 -17.11 1.54 1.41
CA THR A 109 -16.88 1.70 2.85
C THR A 109 -17.64 0.63 3.64
N LEU A 110 -16.96 -0.03 4.56
CA LEU A 110 -17.60 -0.96 5.50
C LEU A 110 -18.34 -0.16 6.56
N LYS A 111 -19.63 0.09 6.34
CA LYS A 111 -20.42 0.90 7.28
C LYS A 111 -21.00 0.04 8.40
N THR A 112 -21.15 -1.26 8.20
CA THR A 112 -22.01 -2.10 9.05
C THR A 112 -21.30 -2.79 10.23
N LEU A 113 -19.97 -2.84 10.29
CA LEU A 113 -19.26 -3.66 11.30
C LEU A 113 -18.30 -2.90 12.23
N PHE A 114 -17.99 -1.63 11.96
CA PHE A 114 -17.08 -0.82 12.80
C PHE A 114 -17.75 0.42 13.40
N GLU A 115 -19.07 0.40 13.61
CA GLU A 115 -19.75 1.38 14.48
C GLU A 115 -19.43 1.15 15.97
N THR A 116 -18.14 1.04 16.29
CA THR A 116 -17.62 1.52 17.57
C THR A 116 -17.58 3.04 17.51
N ARG A 117 -18.52 3.66 18.22
CA ARG A 117 -18.64 5.09 18.50
C ARG A 117 -17.28 5.80 18.64
N THR A 118 -16.83 6.49 17.60
CA THR A 118 -16.06 7.74 17.75
C THR A 118 -16.39 8.67 16.59
N SER A 119 -17.27 9.63 16.85
CA SER A 119 -17.46 10.80 16.00
C SER A 119 -16.16 11.61 15.95
N SER A 120 -15.48 11.59 14.81
CA SER A 120 -14.58 12.69 14.43
C SER A 120 -14.67 12.91 12.93
N ASN A 121 -15.28 14.03 12.58
CA ASN A 121 -15.51 14.52 11.22
C ASN A 121 -14.17 14.91 10.58
N VAL A 122 -13.63 14.09 9.68
CA VAL A 122 -12.47 14.46 8.86
C VAL A 122 -12.86 14.36 7.39
N LYS A 123 -12.94 15.54 6.77
CA LYS A 123 -13.31 15.77 5.37
C LYS A 123 -12.14 15.32 4.47
N SER A 124 -12.25 14.15 3.85
CA SER A 124 -11.27 13.65 2.89
C SER A 124 -11.20 14.55 1.66
N ARG A 125 -10.14 15.35 1.52
CA ARG A 125 -9.84 16.10 0.28
C ARG A 125 -9.12 15.18 -0.70
N THR A 126 -9.76 14.94 -1.84
CA THR A 126 -9.16 14.39 -3.06
C THR A 126 -7.94 15.22 -3.43
N SER A 127 -6.75 14.60 -3.47
CA SER A 127 -5.52 15.24 -3.94
C SER A 127 -5.17 14.71 -5.32
N THR A 128 -5.10 15.64 -6.26
CA THR A 128 -4.65 15.46 -7.63
C THR A 128 -3.24 14.87 -7.68
N ALA A 129 -3.02 13.97 -8.64
CA ALA A 129 -1.76 13.27 -8.82
C ALA A 129 -0.63 14.23 -9.19
N SER A 130 0.36 14.36 -8.31
CA SER A 130 1.71 14.82 -8.67
C SER A 130 2.70 13.70 -8.36
N THR A 131 3.39 13.25 -9.40
CA THR A 131 4.41 12.21 -9.35
C THR A 131 5.61 12.73 -8.56
N THR A 132 5.69 12.36 -7.28
CA THR A 132 6.86 12.58 -6.43
C THR A 132 7.70 11.30 -6.37
N PRO A 133 9.04 11.40 -6.39
CA PRO A 133 9.91 10.24 -6.28
C PRO A 133 9.78 9.62 -4.89
N VAL A 134 9.68 8.30 -4.87
CA VAL A 134 9.52 7.49 -3.65
C VAL A 134 10.84 6.80 -3.36
N VAL A 135 11.40 7.03 -2.17
CA VAL A 135 12.56 6.29 -1.65
C VAL A 135 12.06 5.06 -0.91
N PHE A 136 12.52 3.88 -1.33
CA PHE A 136 12.21 2.60 -0.72
C PHE A 136 13.29 2.24 0.30
N VAL A 137 12.90 1.93 1.54
CA VAL A 137 13.80 1.35 2.54
C VAL A 137 13.37 -0.11 2.75
N PRO A 138 14.17 -1.10 2.29
CA PRO A 138 13.82 -2.50 2.44
C PRO A 138 13.92 -2.96 3.91
N PRO A 139 13.10 -3.95 4.33
CA PRO A 139 13.06 -4.48 5.70
C PRO A 139 14.31 -5.25 6.12
N SER A 140 15.25 -5.52 5.20
CA SER A 140 16.51 -6.20 5.52
C SER A 140 17.42 -5.44 6.50
N TYR A 141 17.04 -4.23 6.91
CA TYR A 141 17.65 -3.46 7.99
C TYR A 141 16.98 -3.66 9.37
N PHE A 142 15.87 -4.40 9.45
CA PHE A 142 15.24 -4.77 10.71
C PHE A 142 15.43 -6.26 10.98
N LYS A 143 16.61 -6.64 11.47
CA LYS A 143 16.76 -7.93 12.17
C LYS A 143 16.41 -7.72 13.64
N VAL A 144 15.29 -8.30 14.04
CA VAL A 144 14.93 -8.50 15.45
C VAL A 144 15.63 -9.78 15.88
N ASP A 145 16.61 -9.65 16.79
CA ASP A 145 17.00 -10.73 17.69
C ASP A 145 16.30 -10.49 19.04
#